data_AF-A0A150J487-F1
#
_entry.id   AF-A0A150J487-F1
#
_cell.length_a   1.000
_cell.length_b   1.000
_cell.length_c   1.000
_cell.angle_alpha   90.00
_cell.angle_beta   90.00
_cell.angle_gamma   90.00
#
_symmetry.space_group_name_H-M   'P 1'
#
loop_
_entity.id
_entity.type
_entity.pdbx_description
1 polymer ?
#
loop_
_entity_poly.entity_id
_entity_poly.type
_entity_poly.pdbx_seq_one_letter_code
_entity_poly.pdbx_strand_id
1 'polypeptide(L)'
;MVYIIKKMVKGEIYYYLNHSVRLDGKVKTLSHYLGKGPFTQYEIESLLKEKSQMILLEAEFLKIFSRKLNYKEHLLPLSFINILERLKEINRIMAPFNKSYFEKFEDNLRLRYVHGSTAIEGNTLSLRDAQLILEEDTPAGNTLREMYEILNYKELFKFMRSYTGDINLKLILKIHETLMKNIDDENAGALRNIDISISGTDYDPTPSPVIEDEINSLIDWYKGKKHFTPPVELACAFHQKFVEIHPFIDGNGRVSRELLNFILIKNNYPRLVIPFERRGVYLRCIDIGNTGDLIPFIIFISGLLIEDSFKPVATFFEQLKSKIIDENYSSEISLELDNTINDYKEILDIIKGMEGRIEKLNLSELRKGKWK
;
A
#
# COMPACT_ATOMS: atom_id res chain seq x y z
N MET A 1 14.78 25.93 7.78
CA MET A 1 13.94 27.06 8.23
C MET A 1 13.58 27.88 7.00
N VAL A 2 12.36 28.38 6.89
CA VAL A 2 11.96 29.30 5.81
C VAL A 2 12.27 30.74 6.25
N TYR A 3 12.84 31.56 5.37
CA TYR A 3 13.24 32.93 5.69
C TYR A 3 13.18 33.85 4.47
N ILE A 4 13.07 35.16 4.68
CA ILE A 4 13.08 36.14 3.59
C ILE A 4 14.47 36.75 3.43
N ILE A 5 14.92 36.91 2.19
CA ILE A 5 16.10 37.71 1.84
C ILE A 5 15.69 38.94 1.01
N LYS A 6 16.46 40.01 1.15
CA LYS A 6 16.32 41.24 0.36
C LYS A 6 17.51 41.36 -0.57
N LYS A 7 17.29 41.64 -1.85
CA LYS A 7 18.35 41.91 -2.84
C LYS A 7 18.14 43.28 -3.43
N MET A 8 19.21 44.07 -3.49
CA MET A 8 19.21 45.39 -4.13
C MET A 8 19.74 45.25 -5.56
N VAL A 9 18.97 45.70 -6.55
CA VAL A 9 19.36 45.67 -7.96
C VAL A 9 19.01 47.00 -8.59
N LYS A 10 20.02 47.73 -9.11
CA LYS A 10 19.84 49.05 -9.75
C LYS A 10 19.03 50.06 -8.89
N GLY A 11 19.25 50.05 -7.57
CA GLY A 11 18.57 50.95 -6.62
C GLY A 11 17.20 50.45 -6.13
N GLU A 12 16.71 49.32 -6.63
CA GLU A 12 15.41 48.75 -6.29
C GLU A 12 15.57 47.54 -5.36
N ILE A 13 14.63 47.37 -4.41
CA ILE A 13 14.66 46.26 -3.43
C ILE A 13 13.69 45.16 -3.84
N TYR A 14 14.21 43.96 -3.98
CA TYR A 14 13.46 42.75 -4.33
C TYR A 14 13.49 41.76 -3.17
N TYR A 15 12.36 41.14 -2.88
CA TYR A 15 12.19 40.22 -1.76
C TYR A 15 12.07 38.78 -2.28
N TYR A 16 12.72 37.84 -1.60
CA TYR A 16 12.66 36.43 -1.93
C TYR A 16 12.43 35.57 -0.69
N LEU A 17 11.58 34.55 -0.81
CA LEU A 17 11.35 33.51 0.18
C LEU A 17 12.31 32.35 -0.05
N ASN A 18 13.12 32.02 0.95
CA ASN A 18 14.14 31.00 0.85
C ASN A 18 13.90 29.83 1.80
N HIS A 19 14.26 28.64 1.32
CA HIS A 19 14.35 27.43 2.14
C HIS A 19 15.47 26.53 1.62
N SER A 20 16.39 26.14 2.51
CA SER A 20 17.46 25.21 2.15
C SER A 20 17.08 23.77 2.49
N VAL A 21 17.25 22.89 1.51
CA VAL A 21 17.02 21.46 1.61
C VAL A 21 18.31 20.69 1.30
N ARG A 22 18.56 19.61 2.03
CA ARG A 22 19.70 18.72 1.77
C ARG A 22 19.26 17.54 0.91
N LEU A 23 19.87 17.39 -0.26
CA LEU A 23 19.60 16.34 -1.25
C LEU A 23 20.92 15.59 -1.50
N ASP A 24 20.97 14.29 -1.21
CA ASP A 24 22.16 13.45 -1.41
C ASP A 24 23.48 14.09 -0.92
N GLY A 25 23.46 14.66 0.28
CA GLY A 25 24.62 15.28 0.91
C GLY A 25 24.91 16.72 0.48
N LYS A 26 24.32 17.22 -0.62
CA LYS A 26 24.43 18.59 -1.11
C LYS A 26 23.29 19.47 -0.59
N VAL A 27 23.55 20.75 -0.35
CA VAL A 27 22.52 21.72 0.05
C VAL A 27 22.03 22.46 -1.19
N LYS A 28 20.73 22.43 -1.45
CA LYS A 28 20.05 23.22 -2.48
C LYS A 28 19.19 24.27 -1.77
N THR A 29 19.30 25.53 -2.17
CA THR A 29 18.46 26.61 -1.63
C THR A 29 17.39 26.96 -2.66
N LEU A 30 16.14 26.75 -2.25
CA LEU A 30 14.95 27.20 -2.95
C LEU A 30 14.77 28.69 -2.70
N SER A 31 14.35 29.43 -3.71
CA SER A 31 14.23 30.90 -3.66
C SER A 31 13.06 31.34 -4.55
N HIS A 32 11.98 31.80 -3.93
CA HIS A 32 10.78 32.29 -4.62
C HIS A 32 10.70 33.81 -4.56
N TYR A 33 10.44 34.45 -5.69
CA TYR A 33 10.29 35.90 -5.75
C TYR A 33 8.96 36.33 -5.13
N LEU A 34 9.01 37.26 -4.17
CA LEU A 34 7.83 37.76 -3.46
C LEU A 34 7.33 39.11 -3.98
N GLY A 35 8.16 39.82 -4.76
CA GLY A 35 7.82 41.14 -5.27
C GLY A 35 8.87 42.21 -5.01
N LYS A 36 8.59 43.38 -5.58
CA LYS A 36 9.37 44.61 -5.43
C LYS A 36 8.82 45.38 -4.23
N GLY A 37 9.69 45.78 -3.31
CA GLY A 37 9.30 46.49 -2.10
C GLY A 37 9.47 48.01 -2.18
N PRO A 38 9.58 48.69 -1.02
CA PRO A 38 9.75 48.11 0.32
C PRO A 38 8.47 47.50 0.89
N PHE A 39 8.59 46.32 1.50
CA PHE A 39 7.53 45.72 2.32
C PHE A 39 7.71 46.12 3.79
N THR A 40 6.59 46.37 4.46
CA THR A 40 6.48 46.52 5.91
C THR A 40 6.73 45.17 6.61
N GLN A 41 6.99 45.23 7.92
CA GLN A 41 7.17 44.01 8.72
C GLN A 41 5.90 43.15 8.73
N TYR A 42 4.72 43.76 8.75
CA TYR A 42 3.44 43.07 8.68
C TYR A 42 3.25 42.34 7.34
N GLU A 43 3.56 42.98 6.22
CA GLU A 43 3.51 42.35 4.89
C GLU A 43 4.48 41.17 4.78
N ILE A 44 5.69 41.32 5.33
CA ILE A 44 6.69 40.24 5.42
C ILE A 44 6.15 39.03 6.20
N GLU A 45 5.56 39.27 7.38
CA GLU A 45 4.99 38.21 8.21
C GLU A 45 3.79 37.53 7.55
N SER A 46 2.94 38.30 6.87
CA SER A 46 1.81 37.78 6.10
C SER A 46 2.30 36.89 4.95
N LEU A 47 3.27 37.35 4.15
CA LEU A 47 3.84 36.57 3.04
C LEU A 47 4.53 35.30 3.53
N LEU A 48 5.27 35.36 4.65
CA LEU A 48 5.85 34.18 5.28
C LEU A 48 4.77 33.16 5.63
N LYS A 49 3.68 33.58 6.26
CA LYS A 49 2.58 32.67 6.65
C LYS A 49 1.90 32.03 5.44
N GLU A 50 1.65 32.81 4.40
CA GLU A 50 0.93 32.37 3.20
C GLU A 50 1.78 31.42 2.33
N LYS A 51 3.05 31.75 2.09
CA LYS A 51 3.88 31.09 1.07
C LYS A 51 4.81 30.00 1.64
N SER A 52 5.03 29.96 2.97
CA SER A 52 5.96 28.98 3.57
C SER A 52 5.54 27.52 3.36
N GLN A 53 4.25 27.22 3.34
CA GLN A 53 3.79 25.84 3.16
C GLN A 53 4.19 25.28 1.79
N MET A 54 4.13 26.10 0.74
CA MET A 54 4.42 25.65 -0.62
C MET A 54 5.90 25.40 -0.84
N ILE A 55 6.79 26.29 -0.38
CA ILE A 55 8.24 26.08 -0.48
C ILE A 55 8.72 24.89 0.36
N LEU A 56 8.05 24.60 1.49
CA LEU A 56 8.30 23.39 2.29
C LEU A 56 7.84 22.13 1.55
N LEU A 57 6.67 22.17 0.93
CA LEU A 57 6.16 21.05 0.13
C LEU A 57 7.06 20.76 -1.06
N GLU A 58 7.53 21.80 -1.77
CA GLU A 58 8.53 21.68 -2.84
C GLU A 58 9.84 21.04 -2.35
N ALA A 59 10.31 21.42 -1.16
CA ALA A 59 11.49 20.79 -0.56
C ALA A 59 11.28 19.29 -0.30
N GLU A 60 10.10 18.87 0.16
CA GLU A 60 9.78 17.45 0.36
C GLU A 60 9.72 16.70 -0.97
N PHE A 61 9.10 17.26 -2.02
CA PHE A 61 9.09 16.65 -3.35
C PHE A 61 10.51 16.44 -3.89
N LEU A 62 11.40 17.43 -3.76
CA LEU A 62 12.78 17.27 -4.19
C LEU A 62 13.50 16.16 -3.43
N LYS A 63 13.23 15.97 -2.13
CA LYS A 63 13.78 14.83 -1.38
C LYS A 63 13.26 13.50 -1.92
N ILE A 64 11.97 13.42 -2.25
CA ILE A 64 11.35 12.21 -2.82
C ILE A 64 11.99 11.89 -4.17
N PHE A 65 12.08 12.86 -5.08
CA PHE A 65 12.59 12.64 -6.44
C PHE A 65 14.10 12.40 -6.50
N SER A 66 14.88 12.98 -5.57
CA SER A 66 16.32 12.74 -5.47
C SER A 66 16.70 11.44 -4.76
N ARG A 67 15.75 10.78 -4.08
CA ARG A 67 16.04 9.58 -3.30
C ARG A 67 16.52 8.44 -4.21
N LYS A 68 17.67 7.85 -3.84
CA LYS A 68 18.17 6.62 -4.46
C LYS A 68 17.74 5.41 -3.65
N LEU A 69 17.12 4.44 -4.33
CA LEU A 69 16.78 3.16 -3.75
C LEU A 69 18.01 2.25 -3.71
N ASN A 70 18.19 1.54 -2.59
CA ASN A 70 19.31 0.62 -2.36
C ASN A 70 18.80 -0.79 -2.00
N TYR A 71 17.71 -1.23 -2.64
CA TYR A 71 17.24 -2.60 -2.51
C TYR A 71 18.24 -3.54 -3.18
N LYS A 72 18.75 -4.53 -2.44
CA LYS A 72 19.77 -5.48 -2.94
C LYS A 72 19.14 -6.69 -3.61
N GLU A 73 17.90 -6.98 -3.25
CA GLU A 73 17.17 -8.16 -3.72
C GLU A 73 15.82 -7.69 -4.24
N HIS A 74 15.63 -7.76 -5.55
CA HIS A 74 14.39 -7.37 -6.18
C HIS A 74 14.12 -8.18 -7.45
N LEU A 75 12.84 -8.47 -7.69
CA LEU A 75 12.33 -9.19 -8.86
C LEU A 75 11.89 -8.22 -9.96
N LEU A 76 11.31 -7.08 -9.59
CA LEU A 76 10.91 -6.06 -10.56
C LEU A 76 12.05 -5.09 -10.89
N PRO A 77 12.01 -4.43 -12.06
CA PRO A 77 12.95 -3.36 -12.37
C PRO A 77 12.90 -2.23 -11.34
N LEU A 78 14.06 -1.64 -11.03
CA LEU A 78 14.15 -0.52 -10.08
C LEU A 78 13.29 0.68 -10.48
N SER A 79 13.08 0.91 -11.79
CA SER A 79 12.18 1.96 -12.28
C SER A 79 10.74 1.76 -11.78
N PHE A 80 10.25 0.53 -11.84
CA PHE A 80 8.92 0.16 -11.35
C PHE A 80 8.81 0.35 -9.83
N ILE A 81 9.80 -0.17 -9.09
CA ILE A 81 9.84 -0.05 -7.63
C ILE A 81 9.89 1.42 -7.20
N ASN A 82 10.66 2.24 -7.92
CA ASN A 82 10.77 3.67 -7.68
C ASN A 82 9.43 4.40 -7.79
N ILE A 83 8.55 4.00 -8.71
CA ILE A 83 7.22 4.60 -8.85
C ILE A 83 6.37 4.29 -7.62
N LEU A 84 6.34 3.04 -7.15
CA LEU A 84 5.63 2.67 -5.92
C LEU A 84 6.17 3.41 -4.69
N GLU A 85 7.49 3.51 -4.55
CA GLU A 85 8.13 4.23 -3.45
C GLU A 85 7.81 5.73 -3.49
N ARG A 86 7.79 6.34 -4.69
CA ARG A 86 7.38 7.74 -4.87
C ARG A 86 5.92 7.94 -4.47
N LEU A 87 5.00 7.12 -4.99
CA LEU A 87 3.57 7.20 -4.64
C LEU A 87 3.35 7.06 -3.14
N LYS A 88 4.06 6.13 -2.49
CA LYS A 88 4.03 5.94 -1.03
C LYS A 88 4.47 7.19 -0.27
N GLU A 89 5.62 7.76 -0.61
CA GLU A 89 6.13 8.96 0.08
C GLU A 89 5.23 10.18 -0.18
N ILE A 90 4.68 10.29 -1.39
CA ILE A 90 3.75 11.35 -1.77
C ILE A 90 2.45 11.24 -0.98
N ASN A 91 1.87 10.04 -0.91
CA ASN A 91 0.70 9.76 -0.08
C ASN A 91 0.93 10.16 1.39
N ARG A 92 2.13 9.86 1.92
CA ARG A 92 2.53 10.19 3.30
C ARG A 92 2.60 11.70 3.55
N ILE A 93 3.23 12.46 2.66
CA ILE A 93 3.33 13.92 2.83
C ILE A 93 1.99 14.62 2.61
N MET A 94 1.10 14.04 1.81
CA MET A 94 -0.20 14.61 1.49
C MET A 94 -1.25 14.42 2.58
N ALA A 95 -1.22 13.30 3.30
CA ALA A 95 -2.24 12.97 4.30
C ALA A 95 -2.50 14.10 5.32
N PRO A 96 -1.49 14.83 5.85
CA PRO A 96 -1.71 15.96 6.74
C PRO A 96 -2.42 17.17 6.11
N PHE A 97 -2.29 17.40 4.81
CA PHE A 97 -2.88 18.58 4.13
C PHE A 97 -4.40 18.46 3.96
N ASN A 98 -4.93 17.24 3.88
CA ASN A 98 -6.37 17.00 3.79
C ASN A 98 -6.80 15.83 4.69
N LYS A 99 -6.47 15.93 5.98
CA LYS A 99 -6.66 14.87 6.97
C LYS A 99 -8.05 14.22 6.91
N SER A 100 -9.12 15.02 6.85
CA SER A 100 -10.50 14.53 6.78
C SER A 100 -10.78 13.66 5.55
N TYR A 101 -10.26 14.03 4.38
CA TYR A 101 -10.38 13.23 3.16
C TYR A 101 -9.63 11.90 3.29
N PHE A 102 -8.39 11.92 3.77
CA PHE A 102 -7.57 10.73 3.93
C PHE A 102 -8.13 9.76 4.98
N GLU A 103 -8.66 10.27 6.08
CA GLU A 103 -9.32 9.44 7.10
C GLU A 103 -10.55 8.73 6.53
N LYS A 104 -11.43 9.46 5.83
CA LYS A 104 -12.59 8.87 5.15
C LYS A 104 -12.19 7.87 4.07
N PHE A 105 -11.13 8.16 3.32
CA PHE A 105 -10.63 7.27 2.28
C PHE A 105 -10.09 5.96 2.88
N GLU A 106 -9.32 6.05 3.97
CA GLU A 106 -8.82 4.89 4.69
C GLU A 106 -9.96 4.06 5.32
N ASP A 107 -11.01 4.70 5.83
CA ASP A 107 -12.20 3.97 6.32
C ASP A 107 -12.93 3.26 5.17
N ASN A 108 -13.02 3.87 3.99
CA ASN A 108 -13.54 3.20 2.79
C ASN A 108 -12.67 2.01 2.35
N LEU A 109 -11.34 2.14 2.38
CA LEU A 109 -10.42 1.03 2.11
C LEU A 109 -10.61 -0.11 3.11
N ARG A 110 -10.81 0.17 4.40
CA ARG A 110 -11.09 -0.85 5.42
C ARG A 110 -12.36 -1.62 5.10
N LEU A 111 -13.46 -0.92 4.85
CA LEU A 111 -14.75 -1.54 4.50
C LEU A 111 -14.60 -2.45 3.26
N ARG A 112 -13.98 -1.93 2.21
CA ARG A 112 -13.78 -2.69 0.96
C ARG A 112 -12.81 -3.84 1.11
N TYR A 113 -11.79 -3.70 1.96
CA TYR A 113 -10.88 -4.79 2.31
C TYR A 113 -11.61 -5.91 3.04
N VAL A 114 -12.45 -5.61 4.04
CA VAL A 114 -13.23 -6.62 4.76
C VAL A 114 -14.14 -7.37 3.78
N HIS A 115 -14.96 -6.63 3.03
CA HIS A 115 -15.88 -7.22 2.04
C HIS A 115 -15.14 -8.05 0.98
N GLY A 116 -14.07 -7.52 0.37
CA GLY A 116 -13.30 -8.25 -0.62
C GLY A 116 -12.66 -9.51 -0.05
N SER A 117 -12.08 -9.43 1.15
CA SER A 117 -11.43 -10.55 1.81
C SER A 117 -12.41 -11.65 2.20
N THR A 118 -13.63 -11.34 2.65
CA THR A 118 -14.64 -12.36 2.96
C THR A 118 -15.31 -12.90 1.72
N ALA A 119 -15.63 -12.07 0.73
CA ALA A 119 -16.27 -12.49 -0.52
C ALA A 119 -15.38 -13.45 -1.34
N ILE A 120 -14.05 -13.26 -1.31
CA ILE A 120 -13.10 -14.20 -1.95
C ILE A 120 -13.24 -15.63 -1.41
N GLU A 121 -13.61 -15.77 -0.13
CA GLU A 121 -13.82 -17.06 0.55
C GLU A 121 -15.27 -17.56 0.43
N GLY A 122 -16.15 -16.84 -0.28
CA GLY A 122 -17.53 -17.25 -0.54
C GLY A 122 -18.60 -16.58 0.31
N ASN A 123 -18.25 -15.59 1.13
CA ASN A 123 -19.24 -14.78 1.84
C ASN A 123 -20.10 -14.00 0.84
N THR A 124 -21.42 -14.05 1.01
CA THR A 124 -22.39 -13.52 0.03
C THR A 124 -22.94 -12.14 0.36
N LEU A 125 -22.56 -11.57 1.51
CA LEU A 125 -23.02 -10.26 1.97
C LEU A 125 -22.52 -9.15 1.04
N SER A 126 -23.41 -8.21 0.71
CA SER A 126 -23.03 -7.07 -0.12
C SER A 126 -22.12 -6.10 0.63
N LEU A 127 -21.45 -5.21 -0.10
CA LEU A 127 -20.66 -4.13 0.49
C LEU A 127 -21.50 -3.25 1.44
N ARG A 128 -22.79 -3.09 1.14
CA ARG A 128 -23.71 -2.33 1.99
C ARG A 128 -24.03 -3.06 3.28
N ASP A 129 -24.21 -4.38 3.22
CA ASP A 129 -24.43 -5.21 4.40
C ASP A 129 -23.19 -5.21 5.29
N ALA A 130 -22.00 -5.36 4.69
CA ALA A 130 -20.73 -5.27 5.40
C ALA A 130 -20.57 -3.93 6.14
N GLN A 131 -21.03 -2.83 5.52
CA GLN A 131 -21.02 -1.51 6.14
C GLN A 131 -21.94 -1.46 7.37
N LEU A 132 -23.19 -1.90 7.23
CA LEU A 132 -24.17 -1.91 8.32
C LEU A 132 -23.70 -2.78 9.50
N ILE A 133 -23.09 -3.93 9.20
CA ILE A 133 -22.55 -4.83 10.21
C ILE A 133 -21.38 -4.17 10.96
N LEU A 134 -20.44 -3.53 10.26
CA LEU A 134 -19.28 -2.91 10.91
C LEU A 134 -19.64 -1.65 11.71
N GLU A 135 -20.57 -0.83 11.21
CA GLU A 135 -20.94 0.47 11.80
C GLU A 135 -22.02 0.35 12.89
N GLU A 136 -23.05 -0.45 12.64
CA GLU A 136 -24.27 -0.48 13.47
C GLU A 136 -24.49 -1.82 14.20
N ASP A 137 -23.61 -2.81 13.98
CA ASP A 137 -23.77 -4.19 14.46
C ASP A 137 -25.16 -4.78 14.05
N THR A 138 -25.73 -4.29 12.94
CA THR A 138 -27.07 -4.65 12.47
C THR A 138 -27.04 -6.00 11.73
N PRO A 139 -27.93 -6.95 12.06
CA PRO A 139 -28.07 -8.18 11.29
C PRO A 139 -28.55 -7.89 9.86
N ALA A 140 -27.74 -8.29 8.88
CA ALA A 140 -28.18 -8.41 7.49
C ALA A 140 -28.71 -9.84 7.27
N GLY A 141 -29.80 -9.99 6.52
CA GLY A 141 -30.49 -11.27 6.35
C GLY A 141 -29.64 -12.33 5.63
N ASN A 142 -28.82 -13.07 6.38
CA ASN A 142 -27.94 -14.17 5.95
C ASN A 142 -27.54 -15.04 7.16
N THR A 143 -26.56 -15.94 7.01
CA THR A 143 -26.12 -16.84 8.08
C THR A 143 -25.35 -16.10 9.19
N LEU A 144 -25.44 -16.59 10.43
CA LEU A 144 -24.63 -16.06 11.55
C LEU A 144 -23.13 -16.14 11.27
N ARG A 145 -22.69 -17.20 10.57
CA ARG A 145 -21.30 -17.39 10.15
C ARG A 145 -20.81 -16.22 9.30
N GLU A 146 -21.52 -15.89 8.23
CA GLU A 146 -21.12 -14.80 7.32
C GLU A 146 -21.10 -13.44 8.03
N MET A 147 -22.01 -13.22 8.99
CA MET A 147 -21.97 -12.02 9.82
C MET A 147 -20.70 -11.97 10.69
N TYR A 148 -20.35 -13.07 11.36
CA TYR A 148 -19.14 -13.13 12.19
C TYR A 148 -17.86 -12.97 11.37
N GLU A 149 -17.82 -13.48 10.15
CA GLU A 149 -16.67 -13.30 9.24
C GLU A 149 -16.36 -11.82 8.97
N ILE A 150 -17.37 -10.96 9.01
CA ILE A 150 -17.23 -9.50 8.89
C ILE A 150 -16.96 -8.85 10.25
N LEU A 151 -17.77 -9.16 11.26
CA LEU A 151 -17.68 -8.56 12.60
C LEU A 151 -16.30 -8.75 13.24
N ASN A 152 -15.68 -9.92 13.02
CA ASN A 152 -14.37 -10.25 13.59
C ASN A 152 -13.26 -9.27 13.15
N TYR A 153 -13.39 -8.63 11.98
CA TYR A 153 -12.44 -7.60 11.55
C TYR A 153 -12.47 -6.34 12.43
N LYS A 154 -13.60 -6.04 13.10
CA LYS A 154 -13.71 -4.91 14.05
C LYS A 154 -12.78 -5.13 15.24
N GLU A 155 -12.78 -6.34 15.80
CA GLU A 155 -11.86 -6.73 16.88
C GLU A 155 -10.41 -6.79 16.39
N LEU A 156 -10.19 -7.35 15.19
CA LEU A 156 -8.86 -7.42 14.58
C LEU A 156 -8.25 -6.03 14.38
N PHE A 157 -8.97 -5.09 13.77
CA PHE A 157 -8.44 -3.73 13.56
C PHE A 157 -8.14 -3.01 14.86
N LYS A 158 -8.95 -3.23 15.90
CA LYS A 158 -8.67 -2.69 17.24
C LYS A 158 -7.37 -3.26 17.80
N PHE A 159 -7.18 -4.58 17.71
CA PHE A 159 -5.94 -5.24 18.12
C PHE A 159 -4.73 -4.72 17.32
N MET A 160 -4.81 -4.73 15.99
CA MET A 160 -3.72 -4.32 15.10
C MET A 160 -3.32 -2.85 15.28
N ARG A 161 -4.27 -1.95 15.62
CA ARG A 161 -3.98 -0.55 15.93
C ARG A 161 -3.10 -0.39 17.19
N SER A 162 -3.24 -1.30 18.16
CA SER A 162 -2.44 -1.30 19.39
C SER A 162 -1.13 -2.09 19.29
N TYR A 163 -1.00 -2.94 18.27
CA TYR A 163 0.15 -3.83 18.13
C TYR A 163 1.38 -3.11 17.56
N THR A 164 2.41 -2.98 18.38
CA THR A 164 3.68 -2.31 17.99
C THR A 164 4.77 -3.28 17.55
N GLY A 165 4.62 -4.58 17.83
CA GLY A 165 5.59 -5.62 17.47
C GLY A 165 5.71 -5.88 15.97
N ASP A 166 6.49 -6.89 15.62
CA ASP A 166 6.72 -7.37 14.25
C ASP A 166 6.13 -8.77 14.04
N ILE A 167 6.19 -9.33 12.83
CA ILE A 167 5.69 -10.69 12.56
C ILE A 167 6.39 -11.71 13.46
N ASN A 168 5.59 -12.50 14.16
CA ASN A 168 5.98 -13.67 14.93
C ASN A 168 4.80 -14.65 15.02
N LEU A 169 5.06 -15.87 15.49
CA LEU A 169 4.02 -16.90 15.59
C LEU A 169 2.83 -16.45 16.44
N LYS A 170 3.05 -15.77 17.56
CA LYS A 170 1.95 -15.26 18.42
C LYS A 170 1.05 -14.28 17.68
N LEU A 171 1.60 -13.39 16.86
CA LEU A 171 0.81 -12.49 16.02
C LEU A 171 -0.04 -13.27 15.02
N ILE A 172 0.56 -14.24 14.32
CA ILE A 172 -0.13 -15.06 13.32
C ILE A 172 -1.29 -15.82 13.96
N LEU A 173 -1.05 -16.50 15.08
CA LEU A 173 -2.08 -17.21 15.84
C LEU A 173 -3.15 -16.24 16.35
N LYS A 174 -2.78 -15.05 16.82
CA LYS A 174 -3.75 -14.06 17.33
C LYS A 174 -4.65 -13.50 16.22
N ILE A 175 -4.09 -13.25 15.03
CA ILE A 175 -4.88 -12.84 13.85
C ILE A 175 -5.88 -13.95 13.52
N HIS A 176 -5.42 -15.20 13.43
CA HIS A 176 -6.28 -16.35 13.15
C HIS A 176 -7.38 -16.54 14.20
N GLU A 177 -7.03 -16.54 15.49
CA GLU A 177 -7.95 -16.63 16.63
C GLU A 177 -9.06 -15.59 16.52
N THR A 178 -8.69 -14.34 16.25
CA THR A 178 -9.65 -13.24 16.15
C THR A 178 -10.56 -13.41 14.94
N LEU A 179 -10.02 -13.81 13.80
CA LEU A 179 -10.79 -13.98 12.56
C LEU A 179 -11.74 -15.19 12.58
N MET A 180 -11.42 -16.23 13.34
CA MET A 180 -12.21 -17.47 13.43
C MET A 180 -13.15 -17.55 14.64
N LYS A 181 -13.12 -16.55 15.52
CA LYS A 181 -14.00 -16.44 16.68
C LYS A 181 -15.48 -16.53 16.29
N ASN A 182 -16.27 -17.33 17.01
CA ASN A 182 -17.68 -17.65 16.73
C ASN A 182 -17.94 -18.30 15.35
N ILE A 183 -16.90 -18.78 14.66
CA ILE A 183 -17.00 -19.50 13.38
C ILE A 183 -16.46 -20.93 13.55
N ASP A 184 -15.27 -21.05 14.13
CA ASP A 184 -14.58 -22.31 14.40
C ASP A 184 -13.73 -22.16 15.68
N ASP A 185 -14.40 -22.02 16.83
CA ASP A 185 -13.75 -21.75 18.11
C ASP A 185 -12.83 -22.89 18.56
N GLU A 186 -13.05 -24.11 18.09
CA GLU A 186 -12.22 -25.28 18.43
C GLU A 186 -10.82 -25.17 17.81
N ASN A 187 -10.71 -24.63 16.59
CA ASN A 187 -9.45 -24.49 15.86
C ASN A 187 -8.89 -23.05 15.85
N ALA A 188 -9.66 -22.08 16.35
CA ALA A 188 -9.28 -20.68 16.39
C ALA A 188 -7.94 -20.48 17.11
N GLY A 189 -6.97 -19.88 16.41
CA GLY A 189 -5.64 -19.62 16.95
C GLY A 189 -4.73 -20.85 17.14
N ALA A 190 -5.09 -22.02 16.61
CA ALA A 190 -4.29 -23.23 16.69
C ALA A 190 -3.82 -23.70 15.30
N LEU A 191 -2.57 -24.17 15.20
CA LEU A 191 -2.07 -24.84 13.99
C LEU A 191 -2.78 -26.19 13.82
N ARG A 192 -3.04 -26.60 12.58
CA ARG A 192 -3.69 -27.90 12.33
C ARG A 192 -2.77 -29.06 12.72
N ASN A 193 -3.38 -30.09 13.32
CA ASN A 193 -2.73 -31.34 13.72
C ASN A 193 -3.06 -32.51 12.77
N ILE A 194 -3.69 -32.23 11.63
CA ILE A 194 -4.05 -33.18 10.59
C ILE A 194 -3.58 -32.69 9.22
N ASP A 195 -3.37 -33.63 8.30
CA ASP A 195 -3.14 -33.33 6.90
C ASP A 195 -4.46 -33.03 6.20
N ILE A 196 -4.41 -32.08 5.25
CA ILE A 196 -5.57 -31.60 4.49
C ILE A 196 -5.19 -31.48 3.02
N SER A 197 -6.20 -31.42 2.15
CA SER A 197 -6.04 -31.09 0.73
C SER A 197 -6.71 -29.77 0.44
N ILE A 198 -6.10 -28.95 -0.43
CA ILE A 198 -6.66 -27.66 -0.84
C ILE A 198 -7.54 -27.88 -2.07
N SER A 199 -8.85 -27.73 -1.90
CA SER A 199 -9.83 -27.87 -2.99
C SER A 199 -9.48 -26.96 -4.18
N GLY A 200 -9.45 -27.55 -5.37
CA GLY A 200 -9.25 -26.81 -6.63
C GLY A 200 -7.78 -26.51 -6.96
N THR A 201 -6.82 -27.09 -6.24
CA THR A 201 -5.39 -26.98 -6.55
C THR A 201 -4.73 -28.36 -6.58
N ASP A 202 -3.67 -28.51 -7.38
CA ASP A 202 -2.83 -29.73 -7.39
C ASP A 202 -1.71 -29.67 -6.33
N TYR A 203 -1.79 -28.73 -5.39
CA TYR A 203 -0.72 -28.44 -4.44
C TYR A 203 -0.99 -29.10 -3.09
N ASP A 204 -0.03 -29.89 -2.63
CA ASP A 204 -0.08 -30.52 -1.30
C ASP A 204 0.50 -29.57 -0.25
N PRO A 205 -0.30 -29.16 0.77
CA PRO A 205 0.20 -28.28 1.81
C PRO A 205 1.21 -29.01 2.73
N THR A 206 1.95 -28.22 3.51
CA THR A 206 2.97 -28.74 4.45
C THR A 206 2.40 -29.84 5.36
N PRO A 207 3.06 -31.00 5.52
CA PRO A 207 2.59 -32.03 6.45
C PRO A 207 2.47 -31.50 7.89
N SER A 208 1.42 -31.89 8.59
CA SER A 208 1.09 -31.38 9.92
C SER A 208 2.24 -31.39 10.93
N PRO A 209 3.08 -32.44 11.02
CA PRO A 209 4.15 -32.51 12.03
C PRO A 209 5.22 -31.42 11.91
N VAL A 210 5.36 -30.74 10.77
CA VAL A 210 6.44 -29.77 10.50
C VAL A 210 5.94 -28.34 10.26
N ILE A 211 4.64 -28.08 10.40
CA ILE A 211 4.04 -26.76 10.14
C ILE A 211 4.68 -25.66 11.00
N GLU A 212 4.88 -25.90 12.29
CA GLU A 212 5.45 -24.89 13.19
C GLU A 212 6.88 -24.51 12.78
N ASP A 213 7.70 -25.50 12.39
CA ASP A 213 9.08 -25.28 11.92
C ASP A 213 9.11 -24.49 10.61
N GLU A 214 8.20 -24.78 9.67
CA GLU A 214 8.07 -24.04 8.40
C GLU A 214 7.61 -22.59 8.63
N ILE A 215 6.66 -22.34 9.53
CA ILE A 215 6.24 -20.97 9.89
C ILE A 215 7.41 -20.21 10.54
N ASN A 216 8.12 -20.83 11.47
CA ASN A 216 9.27 -20.20 12.12
C ASN A 216 10.37 -19.87 11.10
N SER A 217 10.63 -20.79 10.16
CA SER A 217 11.57 -20.57 9.06
C SER A 217 11.14 -19.41 8.15
N LEU A 218 9.85 -19.31 7.83
CA LEU A 218 9.29 -18.18 7.07
C LEU A 218 9.42 -16.85 7.81
N ILE A 219 9.18 -16.85 9.13
CA ILE A 219 9.35 -15.66 9.98
C ILE A 219 10.81 -15.20 10.00
N ASP A 220 11.76 -16.14 10.14
CA ASP A 220 13.18 -15.80 10.19
C ASP A 220 13.70 -15.33 8.82
N TRP A 221 13.22 -15.93 7.73
CA TRP A 221 13.43 -15.42 6.37
C TRP A 221 12.93 -13.97 6.25
N TYR A 222 11.70 -13.68 6.70
CA TYR A 222 11.14 -12.32 6.67
C TYR A 222 12.03 -11.32 7.42
N LYS A 223 12.46 -11.65 8.65
CA LYS A 223 13.33 -10.80 9.46
C LYS A 223 14.66 -10.51 8.76
N GLY A 224 15.23 -11.50 8.09
CA GLY A 224 16.49 -11.36 7.33
C GLY A 224 16.36 -10.50 6.07
N LYS A 225 15.18 -10.50 5.43
CA LYS A 225 14.95 -9.84 4.13
C LYS A 225 14.34 -8.45 4.22
N LYS A 226 13.62 -8.13 5.30
CA LYS A 226 12.78 -6.92 5.41
C LYS A 226 13.48 -5.57 5.22
N HIS A 227 14.81 -5.51 5.30
CA HIS A 227 15.59 -4.29 5.09
C HIS A 227 16.26 -4.21 3.72
N PHE A 228 16.22 -5.28 2.92
CA PHE A 228 16.93 -5.40 1.64
C PHE A 228 16.01 -5.59 0.44
N THR A 229 14.78 -6.05 0.67
CA THR A 229 13.77 -6.33 -0.35
C THR A 229 12.70 -5.23 -0.39
N PRO A 230 12.22 -4.82 -1.58
CA PRO A 230 11.11 -3.88 -1.70
C PRO A 230 9.86 -4.37 -0.92
N PRO A 231 9.15 -3.51 -0.18
CA PRO A 231 8.04 -3.93 0.68
C PRO A 231 6.92 -4.70 -0.02
N VAL A 232 6.58 -4.33 -1.26
CA VAL A 232 5.53 -5.02 -2.04
C VAL A 232 5.97 -6.44 -2.40
N GLU A 233 7.22 -6.61 -2.83
CA GLU A 233 7.78 -7.93 -3.17
C GLU A 233 7.89 -8.81 -1.92
N LEU A 234 8.37 -8.24 -0.81
CA LEU A 234 8.45 -8.92 0.49
C LEU A 234 7.08 -9.40 0.96
N ALA A 235 6.04 -8.56 0.84
CA ALA A 235 4.68 -8.89 1.22
C ALA A 235 4.10 -10.01 0.35
N CYS A 236 4.32 -9.95 -0.97
CA CYS A 236 3.86 -10.98 -1.90
C CYS A 236 4.55 -12.34 -1.66
N ALA A 237 5.87 -12.33 -1.42
CA ALA A 237 6.63 -13.54 -1.16
C ALA A 237 6.24 -14.19 0.18
N PHE A 238 6.04 -13.38 1.22
CA PHE A 238 5.54 -13.86 2.51
C PHE A 238 4.13 -14.46 2.36
N HIS A 239 3.24 -13.77 1.67
CA HIS A 239 1.89 -14.26 1.39
C HIS A 239 1.92 -15.60 0.63
N GLN A 240 2.69 -15.69 -0.45
CA GLN A 240 2.81 -16.91 -1.26
C GLN A 240 3.24 -18.10 -0.39
N LYS A 241 4.33 -17.93 0.38
CA LYS A 241 4.85 -18.99 1.23
C LYS A 241 3.92 -19.34 2.39
N PHE A 242 3.19 -18.38 2.94
CA PHE A 242 2.22 -18.66 4.00
C PHE A 242 1.04 -19.49 3.47
N VAL A 243 0.51 -19.17 2.29
CA VAL A 243 -0.57 -19.93 1.64
C VAL A 243 -0.10 -21.34 1.26
N GLU A 244 1.17 -21.47 0.85
CA GLU A 244 1.84 -22.73 0.56
C GLU A 244 1.92 -23.64 1.80
N ILE A 245 2.33 -23.09 2.95
CA ILE A 245 2.37 -23.83 4.22
C ILE A 245 0.96 -24.28 4.66
N HIS A 246 -0.03 -23.41 4.47
CA HIS A 246 -1.43 -23.66 4.80
C HIS A 246 -1.64 -24.17 6.25
N PRO A 247 -1.26 -23.36 7.26
CA PRO A 247 -1.09 -23.84 8.64
C PRO A 247 -2.38 -24.10 9.43
N PHE A 248 -3.53 -23.65 8.94
CA PHE A 248 -4.81 -23.74 9.64
C PHE A 248 -5.81 -24.65 8.90
N ILE A 249 -6.85 -25.10 9.60
CA ILE A 249 -7.98 -25.86 9.01
C ILE A 249 -8.79 -24.99 8.04
N ASP A 250 -9.09 -23.76 8.43
CA ASP A 250 -9.76 -22.72 7.64
C ASP A 250 -9.10 -21.36 7.95
N GLY A 251 -9.42 -20.32 7.20
CA GLY A 251 -8.97 -18.94 7.47
C GLY A 251 -7.62 -18.58 6.86
N ASN A 252 -6.92 -19.52 6.21
CA ASN A 252 -5.58 -19.31 5.63
C ASN A 252 -5.53 -18.11 4.67
N GLY A 253 -6.51 -18.00 3.75
CA GLY A 253 -6.58 -16.88 2.81
C GLY A 253 -6.81 -15.52 3.50
N ARG A 254 -7.66 -15.48 4.53
CA ARG A 254 -7.93 -14.24 5.30
C ARG A 254 -6.69 -13.81 6.09
N VAL A 255 -6.01 -14.76 6.74
CA VAL A 255 -4.78 -14.50 7.50
C VAL A 255 -3.64 -14.09 6.55
N SER A 256 -3.48 -14.73 5.39
CA SER A 256 -2.43 -14.39 4.44
C SER A 256 -2.58 -12.97 3.90
N ARG A 257 -3.80 -12.55 3.57
CA ARG A 257 -4.11 -11.19 3.12
C ARG A 257 -3.90 -10.15 4.22
N GLU A 258 -4.21 -10.48 5.48
CA GLU A 258 -3.91 -9.58 6.60
C GLU A 258 -2.39 -9.47 6.84
N LEU A 259 -1.63 -10.56 6.75
CA LEU A 259 -0.18 -10.53 6.89
C LEU A 259 0.49 -9.76 5.74
N LEU A 260 -0.03 -9.89 4.51
CA LEU A 260 0.38 -9.06 3.38
C LEU A 260 0.16 -7.58 3.71
N ASN A 261 -1.05 -7.21 4.15
CA ASN A 261 -1.35 -5.83 4.54
C ASN A 261 -0.52 -5.34 5.73
N PHE A 262 -0.21 -6.21 6.69
CA PHE A 262 0.65 -5.88 7.83
C PHE A 262 2.04 -5.43 7.35
N ILE A 263 2.64 -6.19 6.43
CA ILE A 263 3.96 -5.86 5.85
C ILE A 263 3.90 -4.53 5.11
N LEU A 264 2.87 -4.30 4.30
CA LEU A 264 2.67 -3.03 3.58
C LEU A 264 2.52 -1.84 4.54
N ILE A 265 1.60 -1.94 5.50
CA ILE A 265 1.29 -0.86 6.45
C ILE A 265 2.49 -0.54 7.35
N LYS A 266 3.23 -1.56 7.83
CA LYS A 266 4.49 -1.34 8.58
C LYS A 266 5.54 -0.58 7.77
N ASN A 267 5.48 -0.66 6.45
CA ASN A 267 6.36 0.05 5.53
C ASN A 267 5.75 1.36 5.01
N ASN A 268 4.67 1.87 5.62
CA ASN A 268 3.95 3.09 5.26
C ASN A 268 3.22 3.05 3.91
N TYR A 269 2.92 1.86 3.38
CA TYR A 269 1.97 1.72 2.27
C TYR A 269 0.53 1.81 2.80
N PRO A 270 -0.40 2.33 1.99
CA PRO A 270 -1.82 2.24 2.30
C PRO A 270 -2.28 0.78 2.29
N ARG A 271 -3.47 0.53 2.87
CA ARG A 271 -4.09 -0.79 2.85
C ARG A 271 -4.39 -1.22 1.41
N LEU A 272 -3.98 -2.43 1.05
CA LEU A 272 -4.33 -3.10 -0.18
C LEU A 272 -5.74 -3.71 -0.08
N VAL A 273 -6.52 -3.54 -1.15
CA VAL A 273 -7.82 -4.20 -1.35
C VAL A 273 -7.72 -5.12 -2.56
N ILE A 274 -8.09 -6.39 -2.38
CA ILE A 274 -8.33 -7.32 -3.49
C ILE A 274 -9.84 -7.44 -3.65
N PRO A 275 -10.44 -6.80 -4.68
CA PRO A 275 -11.89 -6.85 -4.87
C PRO A 275 -12.33 -8.23 -5.39
N PHE A 276 -13.55 -8.65 -5.07
CA PHE A 276 -14.06 -9.98 -5.41
C PHE A 276 -14.05 -10.24 -6.93
N GLU A 277 -14.30 -9.19 -7.73
CA GLU A 277 -14.28 -9.24 -9.20
C GLU A 277 -12.90 -9.68 -9.74
N ARG A 278 -11.83 -9.44 -8.98
CA ARG A 278 -10.45 -9.79 -9.35
C ARG A 278 -9.99 -11.11 -8.71
N ARG A 279 -10.88 -11.85 -8.03
CA ARG A 279 -10.59 -13.17 -7.41
C ARG A 279 -9.94 -14.14 -8.39
N GLY A 280 -10.45 -14.22 -9.63
CA GLY A 280 -9.92 -15.15 -10.63
C GLY A 280 -8.46 -14.87 -10.99
N VAL A 281 -8.10 -13.59 -11.16
CA VAL A 281 -6.71 -13.19 -11.42
C VAL A 281 -5.84 -13.46 -10.20
N TYR A 282 -6.31 -13.10 -9.00
CA TYR A 282 -5.61 -13.36 -7.75
C TYR A 282 -5.24 -14.83 -7.57
N LEU A 283 -6.20 -15.76 -7.74
CA LEU A 283 -5.95 -17.19 -7.60
C LEU A 283 -4.97 -17.70 -8.66
N ARG A 284 -5.11 -17.26 -9.92
CA ARG A 284 -4.18 -17.64 -10.99
C ARG A 284 -2.76 -17.12 -10.74
N CYS A 285 -2.62 -15.94 -10.13
CA CYS A 285 -1.32 -15.43 -9.71
C CYS A 285 -0.67 -16.32 -8.63
N ILE A 286 -1.45 -16.83 -7.68
CA ILE A 286 -0.97 -17.79 -6.67
C ILE A 286 -0.56 -19.11 -7.34
N ASP A 287 -1.36 -19.62 -8.28
CA ASP A 287 -1.05 -20.85 -9.01
C ASP A 287 0.26 -20.73 -9.80
N ILE A 288 0.51 -19.57 -10.42
CA ILE A 288 1.79 -19.29 -11.09
C ILE A 288 2.92 -19.17 -10.07
N GLY A 289 2.69 -18.50 -8.94
CA GLY A 289 3.64 -18.40 -7.83
C GLY A 289 4.08 -19.77 -7.30
N ASN A 290 3.18 -20.75 -7.24
CA ASN A 290 3.48 -22.13 -6.86
C ASN A 290 4.43 -22.84 -7.85
N THR A 291 4.56 -22.35 -9.08
CA THR A 291 5.56 -22.82 -10.05
C THR A 291 6.91 -22.11 -9.94
N GLY A 292 7.04 -21.16 -9.00
CA GLY A 292 8.26 -20.41 -8.72
C GLY A 292 8.33 -19.02 -9.37
N ASP A 293 7.31 -18.60 -10.12
CA ASP A 293 7.27 -17.27 -10.76
C ASP A 293 6.31 -16.33 -10.01
N LEU A 294 6.88 -15.49 -9.14
CA LEU A 294 6.13 -14.56 -8.31
C LEU A 294 5.80 -13.23 -9.03
N ILE A 295 6.40 -12.97 -10.19
CA ILE A 295 6.30 -11.68 -10.89
C ILE A 295 4.85 -11.28 -11.18
N PRO A 296 3.96 -12.17 -11.69
CA PRO A 296 2.55 -11.84 -11.91
C PRO A 296 1.84 -11.36 -10.66
N PHE A 297 2.11 -12.03 -9.53
CA PHE A 297 1.48 -11.69 -8.27
C PHE A 297 1.94 -10.32 -7.79
N ILE A 298 3.24 -10.02 -7.88
CA ILE A 298 3.78 -8.71 -7.49
C ILE A 298 3.22 -7.60 -8.39
N ILE A 299 3.16 -7.80 -9.71
CA ILE A 299 2.60 -6.81 -10.64
C ILE A 299 1.11 -6.58 -10.35
N PHE A 300 0.34 -7.65 -10.13
CA PHE A 300 -1.08 -7.57 -9.79
C PHE A 300 -1.32 -6.76 -8.51
N ILE A 301 -0.59 -7.08 -7.43
CA ILE A 301 -0.68 -6.38 -6.16
C ILE A 301 -0.25 -4.92 -6.28
N SER A 302 0.82 -4.66 -7.05
CA SER A 302 1.26 -3.29 -7.35
C SER A 302 0.18 -2.51 -8.09
N GLY A 303 -0.51 -3.15 -9.04
CA GLY A 303 -1.60 -2.52 -9.76
C GLY A 303 -2.79 -2.17 -8.90
N LEU A 304 -3.22 -3.07 -8.03
CA LEU A 304 -4.27 -2.77 -7.05
C LEU A 304 -3.89 -1.59 -6.13
N LEU A 305 -2.63 -1.51 -5.67
CA LEU A 305 -2.17 -0.35 -4.90
C LEU A 305 -2.28 0.94 -5.70
N ILE A 306 -1.87 0.91 -6.96
CA ILE A 306 -1.82 2.08 -7.84
C ILE A 306 -3.23 2.54 -8.24
N GLU A 307 -4.10 1.63 -8.69
CA GLU A 307 -5.46 1.91 -9.14
C GLU A 307 -6.37 2.38 -8.00
N ASP A 308 -6.17 1.82 -6.81
CA ASP A 308 -7.13 1.93 -5.73
C ASP A 308 -6.52 2.62 -4.51
N SER A 309 -5.56 1.99 -3.86
CA SER A 309 -5.02 2.48 -2.57
C SER A 309 -4.29 3.83 -2.69
N PHE A 310 -3.72 4.16 -3.84
CA PHE A 310 -3.05 5.43 -4.15
C PHE A 310 -3.93 6.42 -4.93
N LYS A 311 -5.21 6.14 -5.15
CA LYS A 311 -6.15 7.06 -5.81
C LYS A 311 -6.17 8.49 -5.25
N PRO A 312 -5.99 8.74 -3.93
CA PRO A 312 -5.82 10.08 -3.37
C PRO A 312 -4.66 10.87 -3.98
N VAL A 313 -3.55 10.18 -4.30
CA VAL A 313 -2.35 10.78 -4.89
C VAL A 313 -2.66 11.41 -6.24
N ALA A 314 -3.37 10.69 -7.12
CA ALA A 314 -3.76 11.20 -8.42
C ALA A 314 -4.65 12.45 -8.31
N THR A 315 -5.63 12.42 -7.40
CA THR A 315 -6.56 13.55 -7.19
C THR A 315 -5.83 14.81 -6.72
N PHE A 316 -4.88 14.64 -5.80
CA PHE A 316 -4.08 15.76 -5.31
C PHE A 316 -3.10 16.28 -6.34
N PHE A 317 -2.48 15.41 -7.16
CA PHE A 317 -1.58 15.89 -8.18
C PHE A 317 -2.25 16.89 -9.13
N GLU A 318 -3.49 16.61 -9.55
CA GLU A 318 -4.26 17.55 -10.37
C GLU A 318 -4.50 18.88 -9.64
N GLN A 319 -4.86 18.83 -8.36
CA GLN A 319 -5.05 20.04 -7.54
C GLN A 319 -3.74 20.82 -7.34
N LEU A 320 -2.64 20.12 -7.07
CA LEU A 320 -1.32 20.71 -6.84
C LEU A 320 -0.78 21.35 -8.12
N LYS A 321 -0.94 20.71 -9.28
CA LYS A 321 -0.52 21.28 -10.57
C LYS A 321 -1.22 22.59 -10.86
N SER A 322 -2.54 22.66 -10.66
CA SER A 322 -3.28 23.92 -10.80
C SER A 322 -2.63 25.00 -9.95
N LYS A 323 -2.35 24.70 -8.68
CA LYS A 323 -1.74 25.64 -7.75
C LYS A 323 -0.29 26.04 -8.11
N ILE A 324 0.51 25.10 -8.61
CA ILE A 324 1.88 25.36 -9.07
C ILE A 324 1.86 26.34 -10.26
N ILE A 325 0.94 26.15 -11.20
CA ILE A 325 0.77 27.01 -12.37
C ILE A 325 0.29 28.40 -11.94
N ASP A 326 -0.77 28.46 -11.13
CA ASP A 326 -1.39 29.73 -10.70
C ASP A 326 -0.42 30.64 -9.94
N GLU A 327 0.50 30.04 -9.17
CA GLU A 327 1.45 30.79 -8.34
C GLU A 327 2.88 30.86 -8.95
N ASN A 328 3.09 30.42 -10.21
CA ASN A 328 4.38 30.41 -10.90
C ASN A 328 5.52 29.70 -10.13
N TYR A 329 5.22 28.58 -9.46
CA TYR A 329 6.24 27.78 -8.75
C TYR A 329 7.11 26.95 -9.71
N SER A 330 8.20 26.39 -9.17
CA SER A 330 9.30 25.71 -9.87
C SER A 330 8.90 24.81 -11.04
N SER A 331 9.46 25.08 -12.22
CA SER A 331 9.31 24.25 -13.42
C SER A 331 9.88 22.84 -13.25
N GLU A 332 10.88 22.67 -12.37
CA GLU A 332 11.52 21.38 -12.10
C GLU A 332 10.55 20.41 -11.40
N ILE A 333 9.76 20.88 -10.44
CA ILE A 333 8.76 20.03 -9.77
C ILE A 333 7.61 19.72 -10.69
N SER A 334 7.15 20.71 -11.46
CA SER A 334 6.08 20.49 -12.42
C SER A 334 6.45 19.35 -13.38
N LEU A 335 7.68 19.38 -13.92
CA LEU A 335 8.19 18.34 -14.80
C LEU A 335 8.31 16.97 -14.12
N GLU A 336 8.83 16.89 -12.89
CA GLU A 336 8.93 15.62 -12.17
C GLU A 336 7.56 15.02 -11.80
N LEU A 337 6.57 15.87 -11.50
CA LEU A 337 5.19 15.44 -11.29
C LEU A 337 4.56 14.92 -12.59
N ASP A 338 4.80 15.60 -13.72
CA ASP A 338 4.37 15.14 -15.04
C ASP A 338 4.98 13.78 -15.38
N ASN A 339 6.28 13.62 -15.19
CA ASN A 339 6.99 12.35 -15.40
C ASN A 339 6.41 11.26 -14.49
N THR A 340 6.22 11.54 -13.20
CA THR A 340 5.66 10.57 -12.25
C THR A 340 4.26 10.12 -12.65
N ILE A 341 3.43 11.01 -13.20
CA ILE A 341 2.09 10.66 -13.70
C ILE A 341 2.16 9.81 -14.96
N ASN A 342 3.07 10.13 -15.89
CA ASN A 342 3.24 9.36 -17.12
C ASN A 342 3.73 7.94 -16.81
N ASP A 343 4.75 7.82 -15.96
CA ASP A 343 5.28 6.57 -15.43
C ASP A 343 4.19 5.70 -14.78
N TYR A 344 3.36 6.33 -13.94
CA TYR A 344 2.21 5.71 -13.29
C TYR A 344 1.19 5.17 -14.31
N LYS A 345 0.86 5.94 -15.36
CA LYS A 345 -0.10 5.55 -16.40
C LYS A 345 0.43 4.37 -17.22
N GLU A 346 1.69 4.42 -17.61
CA GLU A 346 2.35 3.34 -18.36
C GLU A 346 2.33 2.03 -17.57
N ILE A 347 2.64 2.09 -16.27
CA ILE A 347 2.55 0.91 -15.39
C ILE A 347 1.13 0.36 -15.35
N LEU A 348 0.12 1.21 -15.20
CA LEU A 348 -1.28 0.77 -15.19
C LEU A 348 -1.69 0.07 -16.48
N ASP A 349 -1.24 0.57 -17.63
CA ASP A 349 -1.51 -0.06 -18.92
C ASP A 349 -0.82 -1.43 -19.04
N ILE A 350 0.42 -1.56 -18.54
CA ILE A 350 1.13 -2.84 -18.46
C ILE A 350 0.36 -3.83 -17.58
N ILE A 351 -0.11 -3.40 -16.40
CA ILE A 351 -0.89 -4.24 -15.47
C ILE A 351 -2.17 -4.73 -16.14
N LYS A 352 -2.96 -3.82 -16.73
CA LYS A 352 -4.21 -4.19 -17.42
C LYS A 352 -3.96 -5.17 -18.56
N GLY A 353 -2.88 -4.96 -19.32
CA GLY A 353 -2.44 -5.88 -20.35
C GLY A 353 -2.10 -7.27 -19.80
N MET A 354 -1.35 -7.35 -18.70
CA MET A 354 -1.00 -8.61 -18.04
C MET A 354 -2.24 -9.32 -17.51
N GLU A 355 -3.14 -8.61 -16.84
CA GLU A 355 -4.36 -9.19 -16.28
C GLU A 355 -5.27 -9.76 -17.36
N GLY A 356 -5.48 -9.01 -18.45
CA GLY A 356 -6.23 -9.50 -19.59
C GLY A 356 -5.62 -10.74 -20.23
N ARG A 357 -4.31 -10.96 -20.14
CA ARG A 357 -3.67 -12.22 -20.55
C ARG A 357 -3.92 -13.33 -19.53
N ILE A 358 -3.72 -13.03 -18.24
CA ILE A 358 -3.94 -14.00 -17.15
C ILE A 358 -5.38 -14.52 -17.14
N GLU A 359 -6.36 -13.67 -17.49
CA GLU A 359 -7.76 -14.06 -17.61
C GLU A 359 -8.07 -15.00 -18.77
N LYS A 360 -7.34 -14.89 -19.88
CA LYS A 360 -7.62 -15.63 -21.12
C LYS A 360 -6.93 -16.98 -21.20
N LEU A 361 -5.89 -17.20 -20.41
CA LEU A 361 -5.07 -18.41 -20.44
C LEU A 361 -5.60 -19.44 -19.43
N ASN A 362 -5.57 -20.71 -19.84
CA ASN A 362 -5.80 -21.81 -18.88
C ASN A 362 -4.56 -22.04 -18.00
N LEU A 363 -4.72 -22.81 -16.92
CA LEU A 363 -3.63 -23.07 -15.96
C LEU A 363 -2.38 -23.68 -16.61
N SER A 364 -2.53 -24.61 -17.55
CA SER A 364 -1.39 -25.24 -18.24
C SER A 364 -0.58 -24.22 -19.04
N GLU A 365 -1.25 -23.27 -19.67
CA GLU A 365 -0.61 -22.19 -20.43
C GLU A 365 0.08 -21.16 -19.53
N LEU A 366 -0.55 -20.82 -18.41
CA LEU A 366 0.02 -19.94 -17.40
C LEU A 366 1.29 -20.52 -16.79
N ARG A 367 1.27 -21.80 -16.41
CA ARG A 367 2.43 -22.53 -15.87
C ARG A 367 3.59 -22.64 -16.88
N LYS A 368 3.32 -22.55 -18.19
CA LYS A 368 4.33 -22.49 -19.26
C LYS A 368 4.87 -21.08 -19.53
N GLY A 369 4.46 -20.08 -18.73
CA GLY A 369 4.92 -18.70 -18.87
C GLY A 369 4.32 -17.94 -20.06
N LYS A 370 3.21 -18.42 -20.66
CA LYS A 370 2.58 -17.76 -21.83
C LYS A 370 1.96 -16.39 -21.54
N TRP A 371 1.94 -15.98 -20.27
CA TRP A 371 1.48 -14.66 -19.85
C TRP A 371 2.53 -13.55 -20.05
N LYS A 372 3.83 -13.92 -20.06
CA LYS A 372 4.97 -13.02 -20.34
C LYS A 372 4.85 -12.45 -21.74
#